data_AF-E3SFT1-F1
#
_entry.id   AF-E3SFT1-F1
#
_cell.length_a   1.000
_cell.length_b   1.000
_cell.length_c   1.000
_cell.angle_alpha   90.00
_cell.angle_beta   90.00
_cell.angle_gamma   90.00
#
_symmetry.space_group_name_H-M   'P 1'
#
loop_
_entity.id
_entity.type
_entity.pdbx_description
1 polymer ?
#
loop_
_entity_poly.entity_id
_entity_poly.type
_entity_poly.pdbx_seq_one_letter_code
_entity_poly.pdbx_strand_id
1 'polypeptide(L)'
;GSGTGKTSGKGHKGQLARTGGGTRLGFEGGQTPFFQRIPKRGFNNFNKIKYCIVNLKELELFEDGSLITKDLLLKKKIIKNNKLLVKVLAKGDLTKKLTVQACKFSKKAKDIIEANGGNIEIIR
;
A
#
# COMPACT_ATOMS: atom_id res chain seq x y z
N GLY A 1 -36.90 21.09 21.79
CA GLY A 1 -36.36 21.83 20.62
C GLY A 1 -34.94 21.38 20.34
N SER A 2 -34.45 21.52 19.10
CA SER A 2 -33.18 20.95 18.60
C SER A 2 -31.88 21.50 19.23
N GLY A 3 -31.94 22.44 20.18
CA GLY A 3 -30.77 22.99 20.90
C GLY A 3 -29.87 23.92 20.08
N THR A 4 -30.05 24.03 18.77
CA THR A 4 -29.17 24.79 17.85
C THR A 4 -29.82 26.04 17.24
N GLY A 5 -31.03 26.42 17.64
CA GLY A 5 -31.82 27.44 16.94
C GLY A 5 -31.20 28.85 16.86
N LYS A 6 -30.54 29.34 17.92
CA LYS A 6 -30.12 30.76 18.01
C LYS A 6 -28.85 31.09 17.21
N THR A 7 -27.89 30.17 17.15
CA THR A 7 -26.56 30.40 16.55
C THR A 7 -26.09 29.25 15.66
N SER A 8 -26.93 28.24 15.45
CA SER A 8 -26.61 27.03 14.70
C SER A 8 -25.31 26.36 15.15
N GLY A 9 -24.96 26.48 16.44
CA GLY A 9 -23.74 25.91 17.02
C GLY A 9 -22.44 26.69 16.74
N LYS A 10 -22.50 27.86 16.09
CA LYS A 10 -21.32 28.65 15.71
C LYS A 10 -20.86 29.67 16.76
N GLY A 11 -21.60 29.81 17.86
CA GLY A 11 -21.37 30.87 18.85
C GLY A 11 -21.89 32.26 18.40
N HIS A 12 -21.52 33.32 19.11
CA HIS A 12 -22.13 34.64 18.94
C HIS A 12 -21.47 35.54 17.89
N LYS A 13 -20.18 35.85 18.04
CA LYS A 13 -19.44 36.83 17.21
C LYS A 13 -18.05 36.28 16.89
N GLY A 14 -17.46 36.76 15.80
CA GLY A 14 -16.13 36.35 15.32
C GLY A 14 -16.16 35.92 13.86
N GLN A 15 -14.97 35.78 13.27
CA GLN A 15 -14.81 35.43 11.85
C GLN A 15 -15.45 34.08 11.52
N LEU A 16 -15.37 33.08 12.42
CA LEU A 16 -15.98 31.75 12.22
C LEU A 16 -17.51 31.75 12.23
N ALA A 17 -18.13 32.75 12.86
CA ALA A 17 -19.59 32.88 12.96
C ALA A 17 -20.22 33.59 11.76
N ARG A 18 -19.42 34.08 10.80
CA ARG A 18 -19.91 34.79 9.61
C ARG A 18 -20.11 33.83 8.43
N THR A 19 -20.98 34.21 7.51
CA THR A 19 -21.15 33.51 6.21
C THR A 19 -19.85 33.63 5.41
N GLY A 20 -19.35 32.51 4.88
CA GLY A 20 -18.02 32.47 4.24
C GLY A 20 -16.85 32.67 5.22
N GLY A 21 -17.12 32.64 6.53
CA GLY A 21 -16.12 32.71 7.59
C GLY A 21 -15.24 31.47 7.65
N GLY A 22 -14.17 31.55 8.44
CA GLY A 22 -13.11 30.54 8.44
C GLY A 22 -11.79 31.11 7.96
N THR A 23 -10.72 30.39 8.25
CA THR A 23 -9.41 30.68 7.69
C THR A 23 -8.97 29.53 6.81
N ARG A 24 -8.11 29.79 5.82
CA ARG A 24 -7.62 28.74 4.92
C ARG A 24 -6.91 27.63 5.71
N LEU A 25 -6.97 26.41 5.20
CA LEU A 25 -6.21 25.28 5.73
C LEU A 25 -4.71 25.63 5.74
N GLY A 26 -4.04 25.37 6.86
CA GLY A 26 -2.62 25.69 7.04
C GLY A 26 -2.30 27.18 7.23
N PHE A 27 -3.24 27.98 7.73
CA PHE A 27 -2.95 29.33 8.24
C PHE A 27 -2.74 29.29 9.76
N GLU A 28 -1.61 29.83 10.23
CA GLU A 28 -1.18 29.79 11.64
C GLU A 28 -1.20 31.20 12.28
N GLY A 29 -2.20 32.01 11.96
CA GLY A 29 -2.40 33.30 12.66
C GLY A 29 -1.38 34.40 12.35
N GLY A 30 -0.67 34.31 11.22
CA GLY A 30 0.41 35.23 10.84
C GLY A 30 1.82 34.65 11.00
N GLN A 31 1.94 33.49 11.64
CA GLN A 31 3.18 32.72 11.64
C GLN A 31 3.46 32.10 10.26
N THR A 32 4.74 31.91 9.90
CA THR A 32 5.13 31.20 8.67
C THR A 32 4.61 29.75 8.73
N PRO A 33 3.77 29.28 7.80
CA PRO A 33 3.18 27.95 7.91
C PRO A 33 4.21 26.83 7.97
N PHE A 34 3.89 25.75 8.69
CA PHE A 34 4.78 24.61 8.89
C PHE A 34 5.40 24.05 7.59
N PHE A 35 4.60 23.90 6.53
CA PHE A 35 5.05 23.37 5.24
C PHE A 35 6.03 24.30 4.49
N GLN A 36 6.15 25.56 4.90
CA GLN A 36 7.15 26.51 4.38
C GLN A 36 8.43 26.50 5.22
N ARG A 37 8.36 26.09 6.50
CA ARG A 37 9.54 25.99 7.38
C ARG A 37 10.40 24.78 7.04
N ILE A 38 9.78 23.71 6.54
CA ILE A 38 10.48 22.46 6.19
C ILE A 38 11.08 22.57 4.77
N PRO A 39 12.35 22.17 4.57
CA PRO A 39 12.95 22.18 3.25
C PRO A 39 12.30 21.13 2.33
N LYS A 40 12.18 21.47 1.04
CA LYS A 40 11.83 20.49 0.01
C LYS A 40 13.01 19.53 -0.16
N ARG A 41 12.75 18.22 -0.07
CA ARG A 41 13.81 17.19 -0.11
C ARG A 41 13.49 16.10 -1.13
N GLY A 42 14.49 15.76 -1.95
CA GLY A 42 14.44 14.64 -2.89
C GLY A 42 13.82 15.00 -4.25
N PHE A 43 13.72 13.98 -5.11
CA PHE A 43 13.09 14.07 -6.44
C PHE A 43 12.28 12.80 -6.72
N ASN A 44 11.34 12.87 -7.66
CA ASN A 44 10.53 11.73 -8.07
C ASN A 44 11.14 11.06 -9.30
N ASN A 45 11.53 9.79 -9.18
CA ASN A 45 11.98 9.00 -10.33
C ASN A 45 10.77 8.57 -11.19
N PHE A 46 10.72 9.05 -12.45
CA PHE A 46 9.68 8.73 -13.42
C PHE A 46 9.65 7.24 -13.80
N ASN A 47 10.82 6.61 -13.94
CA ASN A 47 10.97 5.21 -14.35
C ASN A 47 10.97 4.24 -13.16
N LYS A 48 10.37 4.61 -12.02
CA LYS A 48 10.31 3.75 -10.84
C LYS A 48 9.43 2.53 -11.11
N ILE A 49 10.08 1.37 -11.28
CA ILE A 49 9.38 0.09 -11.44
C ILE A 49 8.66 -0.27 -10.14
N LYS A 50 7.35 -0.45 -10.23
CA LYS A 50 6.50 -0.89 -9.11
C LYS A 50 6.21 -2.38 -9.26
N TYR A 51 6.24 -3.09 -8.14
CA TYR A 51 5.92 -4.50 -8.07
C TYR A 51 4.64 -4.71 -7.25
N CYS A 52 3.80 -5.64 -7.66
CA CYS A 52 2.82 -6.27 -6.79
C CYS A 52 3.55 -7.21 -5.83
N ILE A 53 3.39 -6.94 -4.55
CA ILE A 53 3.98 -7.72 -3.48
C ILE A 53 3.05 -8.89 -3.17
N VAL A 54 3.61 -10.09 -3.15
CA VAL A 54 2.93 -11.31 -2.70
C VAL A 54 3.76 -11.91 -1.58
N ASN A 55 3.10 -12.29 -0.49
CA ASN A 55 3.78 -12.87 0.67
C ASN A 55 3.60 -14.39 0.71
N LEU A 56 4.51 -15.11 1.38
CA LEU A 56 4.41 -16.56 1.55
C LEU A 56 3.08 -17.01 2.16
N LYS A 57 2.54 -16.24 3.13
CA LYS A 57 1.21 -16.50 3.71
C LYS A 57 0.08 -16.61 2.66
N GLU A 58 0.15 -15.84 1.59
CA GLU A 58 -0.85 -15.85 0.52
C GLU A 58 -0.68 -17.07 -0.39
N LEU A 59 0.55 -17.60 -0.48
CA LEU A 59 0.86 -18.80 -1.25
C LEU A 59 0.40 -20.09 -0.54
N GLU A 60 0.28 -20.06 0.78
CA GLU A 60 -0.22 -21.18 1.58
C GLU A 60 -1.68 -21.56 1.25
N LEU A 61 -2.44 -20.68 0.59
CA LEU A 61 -3.81 -20.96 0.13
C LEU A 61 -3.87 -21.97 -1.03
N PHE A 62 -2.75 -22.22 -1.70
CA PHE A 62 -2.69 -23.13 -2.84
C PHE A 62 -2.47 -24.58 -2.41
N GLU A 63 -2.68 -25.53 -3.31
CA GLU A 63 -2.41 -26.93 -3.07
C GLU A 63 -0.93 -27.26 -3.33
N ASP A 64 -0.45 -28.34 -2.72
CA ASP A 64 0.91 -28.85 -2.94
C ASP A 64 1.13 -29.22 -4.41
N GLY A 65 2.31 -28.89 -4.93
CA GLY A 65 2.71 -29.10 -6.31
C GLY A 65 2.12 -28.11 -7.31
N SER A 66 1.32 -27.13 -6.87
CA SER A 66 0.71 -26.18 -7.78
C SER A 66 1.72 -25.21 -8.41
N LEU A 67 1.49 -24.91 -9.70
CA LEU A 67 2.25 -23.92 -10.45
C LEU A 67 1.64 -22.53 -10.24
N ILE A 68 2.36 -21.68 -9.52
CA ILE A 68 1.90 -20.34 -9.19
C ILE A 68 2.35 -19.36 -10.25
N THR A 69 1.44 -19.05 -11.17
CA THR A 69 1.62 -18.05 -12.22
C THR A 69 0.92 -16.75 -11.89
N LYS A 70 1.28 -15.68 -12.60
CA LYS A 70 0.66 -14.36 -12.46
C LYS A 70 -0.86 -14.39 -12.72
N ASP A 71 -1.32 -15.16 -13.71
CA ASP A 71 -2.74 -15.26 -14.04
C ASP A 71 -3.53 -15.99 -12.94
N LEU A 72 -2.92 -17.00 -12.32
CA LEU A 72 -3.53 -17.75 -11.24
C LEU A 72 -3.66 -16.89 -9.96
N LEU A 73 -2.65 -16.07 -9.66
CA LEU A 73 -2.72 -15.07 -8.58
C LEU A 73 -3.80 -14.01 -8.84
N LEU A 74 -4.04 -13.65 -10.10
CA LEU A 74 -5.09 -12.71 -10.49
C LEU A 74 -6.49 -13.33 -10.38
N LYS A 75 -6.67 -14.59 -10.83
CA LYS A 75 -7.92 -15.34 -10.68
C LYS A 75 -8.34 -15.49 -9.22
N LYS A 76 -7.38 -15.79 -8.33
CA LYS A 76 -7.62 -15.86 -6.87
C LYS A 76 -7.70 -14.49 -6.19
N LYS A 77 -7.61 -13.39 -6.95
CA LYS A 77 -7.69 -12.00 -6.47
C LYS A 77 -6.62 -11.64 -5.42
N ILE A 78 -5.51 -12.38 -5.37
CA ILE A 78 -4.34 -12.05 -4.55
C ILE A 78 -3.66 -10.81 -5.13
N ILE A 79 -3.55 -10.77 -6.46
CA ILE A 79 -3.11 -9.59 -7.20
C ILE A 79 -4.32 -8.97 -7.91
N LYS A 80 -4.50 -7.66 -7.75
CA LYS A 80 -5.58 -6.91 -8.42
C LYS A 80 -5.14 -6.26 -9.74
N ASN A 81 -3.84 -5.97 -9.88
CA ASN A 81 -3.33 -5.20 -11.02
C ASN A 81 -2.47 -6.07 -11.94
N ASN A 82 -2.98 -6.37 -13.13
CA ASN A 82 -2.27 -7.16 -14.13
C ASN A 82 -1.09 -6.41 -14.77
N LYS A 83 -1.02 -5.08 -14.68
CA LYS A 83 0.06 -4.30 -15.31
C LYS A 83 1.36 -4.33 -14.52
N LEU A 84 1.30 -4.66 -13.23
CA LEU A 84 2.47 -4.67 -12.36
C LEU A 84 3.20 -6.02 -12.42
N LEU A 85 4.51 -5.96 -12.21
CA LEU A 85 5.38 -7.14 -12.07
C LEU A 85 5.20 -7.75 -10.68
N VAL A 86 5.43 -9.05 -10.52
CA VAL A 86 5.24 -9.73 -9.22
C VAL A 86 6.57 -9.84 -8.48
N LYS A 87 6.55 -9.51 -7.19
CA LYS A 87 7.67 -9.74 -6.27
C LYS A 87 7.21 -10.54 -5.05
N VAL A 88 7.89 -11.64 -4.76
CA VAL A 88 7.59 -12.51 -3.61
C VAL A 88 8.46 -12.15 -2.41
N LEU A 89 7.84 -12.02 -1.23
CA LEU A 89 8.48 -11.68 0.05
C LEU A 89 8.23 -12.75 1.12
N ALA A 90 9.19 -12.87 2.05
CA ALA A 90 9.25 -13.90 3.10
C ALA A 90 8.40 -13.57 4.34
N LYS A 91 7.15 -13.15 4.18
CA LYS A 91 6.25 -12.88 5.32
C LYS A 91 5.25 -14.03 5.49
N GLY A 92 5.28 -14.63 6.67
CA GLY A 92 4.47 -15.80 7.02
C GLY A 92 5.18 -17.11 6.71
N ASP A 93 4.61 -18.19 7.21
CA ASP A 93 5.15 -19.54 7.05
C ASP A 93 4.60 -20.15 5.76
N LEU A 94 5.46 -20.95 5.12
CA LEU A 94 5.10 -21.77 3.98
C LEU A 94 5.34 -23.22 4.40
N THR A 95 4.32 -24.07 4.34
CA THR A 95 4.49 -25.51 4.59
C THR A 95 4.46 -26.32 3.30
N LYS A 96 3.95 -25.71 2.23
CA LYS A 96 3.64 -26.35 0.96
C LYS A 96 4.78 -26.34 -0.05
N LYS A 97 4.83 -27.38 -0.87
CA LYS A 97 5.78 -27.48 -1.99
C LYS A 97 5.19 -26.80 -3.21
N LEU A 98 5.71 -25.65 -3.60
CA LEU A 98 5.12 -24.84 -4.68
C LEU A 98 6.17 -24.51 -5.75
N THR A 99 5.76 -24.48 -7.00
CA THR A 99 6.58 -23.94 -8.10
C THR A 99 6.12 -22.51 -8.35
N VAL A 100 6.96 -21.53 -8.01
CA VAL A 100 6.57 -20.11 -8.04
C VAL A 100 7.24 -19.38 -9.19
N GLN A 101 6.42 -18.84 -10.10
CA GLN A 101 6.85 -17.99 -11.21
C GLN A 101 6.66 -16.51 -10.86
N ALA A 102 7.74 -15.75 -10.70
CA ALA A 102 7.68 -14.32 -10.45
C ALA A 102 8.91 -13.55 -10.97
N CYS A 103 8.81 -12.23 -11.07
CA CYS A 103 9.89 -11.41 -11.61
C CYS A 103 11.02 -11.18 -10.61
N LYS A 104 10.70 -11.10 -9.32
CA LYS A 104 11.69 -10.93 -8.24
C LYS A 104 11.30 -11.70 -7.00
N PHE A 105 12.31 -12.12 -6.24
CA PHE A 105 12.17 -12.76 -4.95
C PHE A 105 13.10 -12.08 -3.94
N SER A 106 12.69 -11.94 -2.69
CA SER A 106 13.64 -11.62 -1.61
C SER A 106 14.51 -12.83 -1.29
N LYS A 107 15.76 -12.62 -0.85
CA LYS A 107 16.69 -13.71 -0.50
C LYS A 107 16.05 -14.74 0.43
N LYS A 108 15.54 -14.29 1.59
CA LYS A 108 14.82 -15.14 2.56
C LYS A 108 13.63 -15.91 1.98
N ALA A 109 12.97 -15.37 0.95
CA ALA A 109 11.80 -16.04 0.37
C ALA A 109 12.25 -17.20 -0.51
N LYS A 110 13.38 -17.04 -1.21
CA LYS A 110 13.99 -18.13 -1.96
C LYS A 110 14.40 -19.26 -1.04
N ASP A 111 15.13 -18.91 0.03
CA ASP A 111 15.64 -19.87 1.00
C ASP A 111 14.51 -20.72 1.60
N ILE A 112 13.36 -20.11 1.96
CA ILE A 112 12.20 -20.82 2.52
C ILE A 112 11.52 -21.72 1.47
N ILE A 113 11.34 -21.22 0.24
CA ILE A 113 10.71 -22.02 -0.83
C ILE A 113 11.58 -23.23 -1.17
N GLU A 114 12.89 -23.05 -1.30
CA GLU A 114 13.86 -24.12 -1.56
C GLU A 114 13.95 -25.10 -0.38
N ALA A 115 13.93 -24.61 0.87
CA ALA A 115 13.94 -25.45 2.07
C ALA A 115 12.72 -26.38 2.15
N ASN A 116 11.56 -25.93 1.67
CA ASN A 116 10.36 -26.76 1.56
C ASN A 116 10.37 -27.68 0.33
N GLY A 117 11.39 -27.61 -0.53
CA GLY A 117 11.50 -28.41 -1.75
C GLY A 117 10.64 -27.89 -2.91
N GLY A 118 10.29 -26.60 -2.89
CA GLY A 118 9.65 -25.92 -4.01
C GLY A 118 10.66 -25.44 -5.07
N ASN A 119 10.16 -25.07 -6.25
CA ASN A 119 10.98 -24.57 -7.36
C ASN A 119 10.70 -23.09 -7.65
N ILE A 120 11.72 -22.35 -8.07
CA ILE A 120 11.66 -20.91 -8.28
C ILE A 120 12.02 -20.58 -9.72
N GLU A 121 11.06 -19.99 -10.43
CA GLU A 121 11.22 -19.59 -11.83
C GLU A 121 11.15 -18.06 -11.95
N ILE A 122 12.24 -17.47 -12.44
CA ILE A 122 12.36 -16.02 -12.59
C ILE A 122 11.97 -15.63 -14.01
N ILE A 123 10.78 -15.04 -14.16
CA ILE A 123 10.28 -14.52 -15.45
C ILE A 123 10.65 -13.05 -15.57
N ARG A 124 11.40 -12.68 -16.62
CA ARG A 124 11.81 -11.29 -16.87
C ARG A 124 10.71 -10.48 -17.55
#